data_AF-A0A9R0Y6G6-F1
#
_entry.id   AF-A0A9R0Y6G6-F1
#
_cell.length_a   1.000
_cell.length_b   1.000
_cell.length_c   1.000
_cell.angle_alpha   90.00
_cell.angle_beta   90.00
_cell.angle_gamma   90.00
#
_symmetry.space_group_name_H-M   'P 1'
#
loop_
_entity.id
_entity.type
_entity.pdbx_description
1 polymer ?
#
loop_
_entity_poly.entity_id
_entity_poly.type
_entity_poly.pdbx_seq_one_letter_code
_entity_poly.pdbx_strand_id
1 'polypeptide(L)'
;MQENATTSRFDIYIANIHKGIHGSDSGSYDAQGRFVPAKFNDIFAKYAKVKPNALNEDELGEMRTANRKEGDFKGWAASKAEWGMLYSLAKDKDGFLQKDTARSVYDGSLFAKLAKKAASSGN
;
A
#
# COMPACT_ATOMS: atom_id res chain seq x y z
N MET A 1 6.54 -23.81 16.38
CA MET A 1 6.89 -22.92 15.26
C MET A 1 7.30 -21.59 15.88
N GLN A 2 8.44 -21.04 15.46
CA GLN A 2 9.18 -20.02 16.20
C GLN A 2 8.45 -18.66 16.17
N GLU A 3 8.09 -18.15 17.35
CA GLU A 3 7.50 -16.81 17.51
C GLU A 3 8.60 -15.76 17.32
N ASN A 4 8.79 -15.31 16.07
CA ASN A 4 9.72 -14.22 15.79
C ASN A 4 9.01 -12.87 15.94
N ALA A 5 8.99 -12.36 17.18
CA ALA A 5 8.95 -10.95 17.54
C ALA A 5 9.09 -10.85 19.07
N THR A 6 10.17 -10.23 19.55
CA THR A 6 10.54 -10.30 20.97
C THR A 6 10.98 -8.95 21.54
N THR A 7 10.19 -7.86 21.41
CA THR A 7 9.89 -6.90 22.52
C THR A 7 9.25 -5.55 22.12
N SER A 8 9.03 -5.24 20.84
CA SER A 8 8.45 -3.94 20.45
C SER A 8 6.93 -3.98 20.29
N ARG A 9 6.23 -2.92 20.72
CA ARG A 9 4.80 -2.70 20.41
C ARG A 9 4.52 -2.56 18.91
N PHE A 10 5.56 -2.40 18.10
CA PHE A 10 5.50 -2.26 16.64
C PHE A 10 5.98 -3.50 15.89
N ASP A 11 6.27 -4.59 16.60
CA ASP A 11 6.71 -5.83 15.94
C ASP A 11 5.58 -6.40 15.06
N ILE A 12 5.95 -6.82 13.84
CA ILE A 12 5.05 -7.48 12.90
C ILE A 12 5.20 -8.99 13.06
N TYR A 13 4.21 -9.63 13.64
CA TYR A 13 4.15 -11.09 13.76
C TYR A 13 3.66 -11.69 12.44
N ILE A 14 4.59 -12.25 11.65
CA ILE A 14 4.26 -12.83 10.33
C ILE A 14 3.19 -13.93 10.43
N ALA A 15 3.20 -14.73 11.50
CA ALA A 15 2.15 -15.74 11.74
C ALA A 15 0.73 -15.14 11.82
N ASN A 16 0.61 -13.86 12.18
CA ASN A 16 -0.64 -13.13 12.34
C ASN A 16 -0.93 -12.15 11.19
N ILE A 17 -0.11 -12.10 10.13
CA ILE A 17 -0.22 -11.05 9.09
C ILE A 17 -1.58 -11.06 8.37
N HIS A 18 -2.19 -12.24 8.21
CA HIS A 18 -3.53 -12.41 7.66
C HIS A 18 -4.62 -11.65 8.45
N LYS A 19 -4.39 -11.37 9.74
CA LYS A 19 -5.34 -10.59 10.57
C LYS A 19 -5.41 -9.11 10.18
N GLY A 20 -4.42 -8.61 9.43
CA GLY A 20 -4.45 -7.26 8.86
C GLY A 20 -5.31 -7.14 7.60
N ILE A 21 -5.78 -8.25 7.03
CA ILE A 21 -6.60 -8.25 5.83
C ILE A 21 -8.02 -7.82 6.18
N HIS A 22 -8.57 -6.88 5.40
CA HIS A 22 -9.93 -6.36 5.58
C HIS A 22 -10.71 -6.40 4.27
N GLY A 23 -12.03 -6.29 4.36
CA GLY A 23 -12.86 -6.13 3.17
C GLY A 23 -12.51 -4.84 2.43
N SER A 24 -12.84 -4.77 1.13
CA SER A 24 -12.57 -3.59 0.30
C SER A 24 -11.10 -3.18 0.16
N ASP A 25 -10.17 -4.08 0.51
CA ASP A 25 -8.76 -3.92 0.25
C ASP A 25 -8.44 -3.98 -1.26
N SER A 26 -7.16 -3.78 -1.61
CA SER A 26 -6.72 -3.86 -3.00
C SER A 26 -6.56 -5.30 -3.52
N GLY A 27 -6.64 -6.30 -2.64
CA GLY A 27 -6.28 -7.68 -2.94
C GLY A 27 -4.80 -7.92 -3.24
N SER A 28 -3.91 -6.92 -3.08
CA SER A 28 -2.46 -7.09 -3.26
C SER A 28 -1.86 -8.11 -2.27
N TYR A 29 -2.53 -8.34 -1.15
CA TYR A 29 -2.36 -9.52 -0.31
C TYR A 29 -3.58 -10.44 -0.47
N ASP A 30 -3.35 -11.75 -0.46
CA ASP A 30 -4.46 -12.71 -0.38
C ASP A 30 -4.99 -12.87 1.05
N ALA A 31 -6.03 -13.69 1.23
CA ALA A 31 -6.67 -13.93 2.53
C ALA A 31 -5.72 -14.54 3.58
N GLN A 32 -4.58 -15.08 3.16
CA GLN A 32 -3.53 -15.62 4.01
C GLN A 32 -2.40 -14.60 4.26
N GLY A 33 -2.53 -13.38 3.73
CA GLY A 33 -1.56 -12.30 3.85
C GLY A 33 -0.32 -12.49 2.98
N ARG A 34 -0.39 -13.30 1.92
CA ARG A 34 0.71 -13.49 0.95
C ARG A 34 0.59 -12.46 -0.16
N PHE A 35 1.71 -11.84 -0.54
CA PHE A 35 1.69 -10.86 -1.61
C PHE A 35 1.35 -11.52 -2.95
N VAL A 36 0.45 -10.89 -3.73
CA VAL A 36 0.00 -11.37 -5.03
C VAL A 36 0.44 -10.39 -6.12
N PRO A 37 1.58 -10.64 -6.80
CA PRO A 37 2.14 -9.72 -7.80
C PRO A 37 1.17 -9.36 -8.92
N ALA A 38 0.37 -10.33 -9.39
CA ALA A 38 -0.60 -10.12 -10.45
C ALA A 38 -1.66 -9.08 -10.04
N LYS A 39 -2.25 -9.22 -8.84
CA LYS A 39 -3.27 -8.28 -8.34
C LYS A 39 -2.72 -6.88 -8.12
N PHE A 40 -1.48 -6.78 -7.61
CA PHE A 40 -0.81 -5.48 -7.49
C PHE A 40 -0.57 -4.84 -8.87
N ASN A 41 -0.08 -5.62 -9.84
CA ASN A 41 0.15 -5.14 -11.20
C ASN A 41 -1.15 -4.68 -11.89
N ASP A 42 -2.24 -5.42 -11.67
CA ASP A 42 -3.56 -5.12 -12.22
C ASP A 42 -4.09 -3.75 -11.77
N ILE A 43 -3.73 -3.27 -10.58
CA ILE A 43 -4.11 -1.92 -10.12
C ILE A 43 -3.62 -0.87 -11.12
N PHE A 44 -2.33 -0.92 -11.47
CA PHE A 44 -1.75 0.05 -12.40
C PHE A 44 -2.20 -0.20 -13.83
N ALA A 45 -2.37 -1.45 -14.24
CA ALA A 45 -2.89 -1.76 -15.56
C ALA A 45 -4.32 -1.23 -15.79
N LYS A 46 -5.16 -1.23 -14.75
CA LYS A 46 -6.58 -0.80 -14.83
C LYS A 46 -6.77 0.69 -14.62
N TYR A 47 -6.03 1.29 -13.68
CA TYR A 47 -6.33 2.64 -13.19
C TYR A 47 -5.30 3.70 -13.60
N ALA A 48 -4.08 3.34 -14.01
CA ALA A 48 -3.07 4.32 -14.44
C ALA A 48 -3.30 4.74 -15.90
N LYS A 49 -4.32 5.57 -16.12
CA LYS A 49 -4.83 5.99 -17.43
C LYS A 49 -4.07 7.20 -17.97
N VAL A 50 -3.62 8.10 -17.09
CA VAL A 50 -2.91 9.34 -17.46
C VAL A 50 -1.44 9.07 -17.75
N LYS A 51 -0.77 8.31 -16.88
CA LYS A 51 0.64 7.97 -17.02
C LYS A 51 0.84 6.47 -16.78
N PRO A 52 1.40 5.72 -17.74
CA PRO A 52 1.65 4.30 -17.56
C PRO A 52 2.44 4.03 -16.28
N ASN A 53 2.00 3.05 -15.50
CA ASN A 53 2.62 2.63 -14.24
C ASN A 53 2.68 3.73 -13.16
N ALA A 54 1.82 4.75 -13.20
CA ALA A 54 1.76 5.74 -12.14
C ALA A 54 0.33 6.25 -11.90
N LEU A 55 -0.10 6.27 -10.64
CA LEU A 55 -1.44 6.73 -10.28
C LEU A 55 -1.40 8.17 -9.77
N ASN A 56 -2.31 9.01 -10.25
CA ASN A 56 -2.64 10.27 -9.58
C ASN A 56 -3.70 10.06 -8.49
N GLU A 57 -4.08 11.13 -7.79
CA GLU A 57 -5.04 11.08 -6.68
C GLU A 57 -6.43 10.60 -7.10
N ASP A 58 -6.90 11.05 -8.27
CA ASP A 58 -8.22 10.72 -8.80
C ASP A 58 -8.31 9.25 -9.21
N GLU A 59 -7.31 8.75 -9.95
CA GLU A 59 -7.18 7.34 -10.34
C GLU A 59 -7.06 6.42 -9.13
N LEU A 60 -6.35 6.86 -8.09
CA LEU A 60 -6.27 6.14 -6.82
C LEU A 60 -7.64 6.15 -6.10
N GLY A 61 -8.40 7.24 -6.20
CA GLY A 61 -9.76 7.34 -5.71
C GLY A 61 -10.74 6.41 -6.43
N GLU A 62 -10.62 6.32 -7.75
CA GLU A 62 -11.38 5.38 -8.59
C GLU A 62 -11.08 3.93 -8.18
N MET A 63 -9.80 3.57 -8.07
CA MET A 63 -9.36 2.24 -7.63
C MET A 63 -9.98 1.84 -6.28
N ARG A 64 -9.90 2.73 -5.28
CA ARG A 64 -10.49 2.46 -3.96
C ARG A 64 -12.00 2.31 -4.02
N THR A 65 -12.68 3.12 -4.84
CA THR A 65 -14.13 3.07 -4.99
C THR A 65 -14.58 1.78 -5.66
N ALA A 66 -13.87 1.34 -6.70
CA ALA A 66 -14.13 0.10 -7.42
C ALA A 66 -13.93 -1.16 -6.55
N ASN A 67 -13.02 -1.09 -5.57
CA ASN A 67 -12.78 -2.21 -4.65
C ASN A 67 -13.78 -2.28 -3.48
N ARG A 68 -14.67 -1.30 -3.32
CA ARG A 68 -15.64 -1.28 -2.20
C ARG A 68 -16.56 -2.50 -2.24
N LYS A 69 -16.64 -3.20 -1.11
CA LYS A 69 -17.71 -4.17 -0.84
C LYS A 69 -18.90 -3.45 -0.21
N GLU A 70 -20.11 -3.79 -0.64
CA GLU A 70 -21.33 -3.20 -0.10
C GLU A 70 -21.42 -3.38 1.42
N GLY A 71 -21.77 -2.31 2.14
CA GLY A 71 -21.90 -2.31 3.61
C GLY A 71 -20.58 -2.32 4.40
N ASP A 72 -19.42 -2.40 3.75
CA ASP A 72 -18.11 -2.50 4.41
C ASP A 72 -17.46 -1.14 4.70
N PHE A 73 -18.15 -0.29 5.48
CA PHE A 73 -17.69 1.06 5.78
C PHE A 73 -16.32 1.11 6.47
N LYS A 74 -16.01 0.10 7.30
CA LYS A 74 -14.69 -0.01 7.96
C LYS A 74 -13.58 -0.30 6.95
N GLY A 75 -13.79 -1.26 6.05
CA GLY A 75 -12.85 -1.56 4.97
C GLY A 75 -12.64 -0.37 4.04
N TRP A 76 -13.69 0.41 3.75
CA TRP A 76 -13.57 1.62 2.94
C TRP A 76 -12.68 2.67 3.60
N ALA A 77 -12.85 2.88 4.91
CA ALA A 77 -12.05 3.82 5.67
C ALA A 77 -10.58 3.37 5.77
N ALA A 78 -10.34 2.08 6.03
CA ALA A 78 -8.99 1.50 6.07
C ALA A 78 -8.28 1.63 4.71
N SER A 79 -8.93 1.22 3.62
CA SER A 79 -8.41 1.36 2.26
C SER A 79 -8.07 2.82 1.89
N LYS A 80 -8.91 3.78 2.31
CA LYS A 80 -8.63 5.22 2.14
C LYS A 80 -7.40 5.66 2.93
N ALA A 81 -7.28 5.22 4.19
CA ALA A 81 -6.15 5.59 5.04
C ALA A 81 -4.83 5.02 4.52
N GLU A 82 -4.79 3.73 4.18
CA GLU A 82 -3.58 3.05 3.71
C GLU A 82 -3.03 3.65 2.41
N TRP A 83 -3.87 3.70 1.38
CA TRP A 83 -3.46 4.23 0.08
C TRP A 83 -3.27 5.74 0.10
N GLY A 84 -4.07 6.48 0.89
CA GLY A 84 -3.89 7.91 1.07
C GLY A 84 -2.56 8.26 1.73
N MET A 85 -2.17 7.50 2.77
CA MET A 85 -0.88 7.65 3.41
C MET A 85 0.27 7.30 2.46
N LEU A 86 0.18 6.17 1.77
CA LEU A 86 1.20 5.77 0.78
C LEU A 86 1.38 6.83 -0.30
N TYR A 87 0.27 7.34 -0.86
CA TYR A 87 0.30 8.40 -1.87
C TYR A 87 0.94 9.68 -1.33
N SER A 88 0.55 10.13 -0.14
CA SER A 88 1.11 11.33 0.49
C SER A 88 2.63 11.22 0.72
N LEU A 89 3.09 10.06 1.19
CA LEU A 89 4.51 9.83 1.49
C LEU A 89 5.37 9.64 0.23
N ALA A 90 4.80 9.05 -0.82
CA ALA A 90 5.59 8.44 -1.89
C ALA A 90 5.29 8.94 -3.30
N LYS A 91 4.33 9.87 -3.47
CA LYS A 91 4.14 10.54 -4.76
C LYS A 91 5.38 11.35 -5.15
N ASP A 92 5.61 11.45 -6.45
CA ASP A 92 6.64 12.31 -7.00
C ASP A 92 6.20 13.79 -7.03
N LYS A 93 7.11 14.66 -7.48
CA LYS A 93 6.88 16.11 -7.59
C LYS A 93 5.75 16.48 -8.56
N ASP A 94 5.41 15.58 -9.48
CA ASP A 94 4.40 15.79 -10.51
C ASP A 94 3.03 15.25 -10.06
N GLY A 95 2.93 14.76 -8.81
CA GLY A 95 1.69 14.26 -8.24
C GLY A 95 1.37 12.81 -8.62
N PHE A 96 2.37 12.00 -8.97
CA PHE A 96 2.16 10.61 -9.34
C PHE A 96 2.81 9.63 -8.36
N LEU A 97 2.05 8.65 -7.91
CA LEU A 97 2.56 7.49 -7.20
C LEU A 97 3.06 6.45 -8.21
N GLN A 98 4.37 6.38 -8.38
CA GLN A 98 5.03 5.42 -9.28
C GLN A 98 4.84 3.98 -8.78
N LYS A 99 4.54 3.05 -9.69
CA LYS A 99 4.31 1.63 -9.40
C LYS A 99 5.45 0.99 -8.60
N ASP A 100 6.69 1.20 -9.03
CA ASP A 100 7.86 0.61 -8.36
C ASP A 100 8.08 1.19 -6.96
N THR A 101 7.75 2.47 -6.78
CA THR A 101 7.76 3.11 -5.46
C THR A 101 6.64 2.53 -4.58
N ALA A 102 5.42 2.40 -5.10
CA ALA A 102 4.33 1.77 -4.36
C ALA A 102 4.66 0.32 -3.98
N ARG A 103 5.32 -0.44 -4.87
CA ARG A 103 5.75 -1.81 -4.62
C ARG A 103 6.69 -1.94 -3.42
N SER A 104 7.50 -0.91 -3.16
CA SER A 104 8.47 -0.92 -2.07
C SER A 104 7.86 -0.84 -0.67
N VAL A 105 6.55 -0.58 -0.51
CA VAL A 105 5.90 -0.71 0.80
C VAL A 105 5.81 -2.17 1.24
N TYR A 106 5.69 -3.09 0.29
CA TYR A 106 5.48 -4.52 0.56
C TYR A 106 6.75 -5.27 0.96
N ASP A 107 7.92 -4.77 0.55
CA ASP A 107 9.23 -5.32 0.95
C ASP A 107 9.91 -4.47 2.05
N GLY A 108 9.23 -3.42 2.52
CA GLY A 108 9.71 -2.50 3.56
C GLY A 108 10.77 -1.49 3.10
N SER A 109 11.29 -1.59 1.87
CA SER A 109 12.37 -0.71 1.40
C SER A 109 11.94 0.75 1.22
N LEU A 110 10.63 1.03 1.12
CA LEU A 110 10.09 2.39 1.07
C LEU A 110 10.55 3.23 2.28
N PHE A 111 10.44 2.68 3.48
CA PHE A 111 10.73 3.42 4.71
C PHE A 111 12.22 3.75 4.84
N ALA A 112 13.09 2.82 4.43
CA ALA A 112 14.52 3.08 4.38
C ALA A 112 14.88 4.19 3.37
N LYS A 113 14.19 4.24 2.22
CA LYS A 113 14.35 5.33 1.23
C LYS A 113 13.87 6.67 1.80
N LEU A 114 12.73 6.69 2.47
CA LEU A 114 12.18 7.91 3.11
C LEU A 114 13.10 8.43 4.22
N ALA A 115 13.62 7.55 5.08
CA ALA A 115 14.55 7.92 6.14
C ALA A 115 15.84 8.55 5.58
N LYS A 116 16.41 7.95 4.53
CA LYS A 116 17.59 8.51 3.83
C LYS A 116 17.30 9.90 3.25
N LYS A 117 16.15 10.08 2.60
CA LYS A 117 15.73 11.37 2.04
C LYS A 117 15.59 12.42 3.15
N ALA A 118 14.91 12.08 4.25
CA ALA A 118 14.74 12.96 5.40
C ALA A 118 16.08 13.39 6.00
N ALA A 119 17.03 12.46 6.17
CA ALA A 119 18.37 12.77 6.66
C ALA A 119 19.15 13.69 5.70
N SER A 120 19.01 13.51 4.38
CA SER A 120 19.69 14.35 3.39
C SER A 120 19.10 15.76 3.25
N SER A 121 17.82 15.96 3.61
CA SER A 121 17.15 17.27 3.57
C SER A 121 17.31 18.07 4.87
N GLY A 122 17.91 17.46 5.91
CA GLY A 122 18.19 18.09 7.20
C GLY A 122 19.60 18.70 7.32
N ASN A 123 20.33 18.85 6.22
CA ASN A 123 21.66 19.47 6.13
C ASN A 123 21.63 20.73 5.26
#